data_AF-A0A1D8CZT6-F1
#
_entry.id   AF-A0A1D8CZT6-F1
#
_cell.length_a   1.000
_cell.length_b   1.000
_cell.length_c   1.000
_cell.angle_alpha   90.00
_cell.angle_beta   90.00
_cell.angle_gamma   90.00
#
_symmetry.space_group_name_H-M   'P 1'
#
loop_
_entity.id
_entity.type
_entity.pdbx_description
1 polymer ?
#
loop_
_entity_poly.entity_id
_entity_poly.type
_entity_poly.pdbx_seq_one_letter_code
_entity_poly.pdbx_strand_id
1 'polypeptide(L)'
;MNDLSEKSLESVTQLALQFLAEAVGQCPAGLEKSTNQDVVFAVVGFQYGAVQSAAYVAGLGADDWNSIAGEVIARINGMEQAMVTQFLSVMPMLARKEYPPIGIGGQAIIRFYNAATDEEKLTAAASLSEILRQIDER
;
A
#
# COMPACT_ATOMS: atom_id res chain seq x y z
N MET A 1 9.72 27.94 -3.29
CA MET A 1 9.27 26.79 -4.10
C MET A 1 9.10 25.50 -3.26
N ASN A 2 9.09 25.54 -1.91
CA ASN A 2 8.95 24.36 -1.05
C ASN A 2 7.49 23.98 -0.67
N ASP A 3 6.58 24.95 -0.63
CA ASP A 3 5.23 24.78 -0.06
C ASP A 3 4.31 23.87 -0.91
N LEU A 4 4.58 23.74 -2.22
CA LEU A 4 3.82 22.84 -3.09
C LEU A 4 4.26 21.37 -2.95
N SER A 5 5.54 21.13 -2.68
CA SER A 5 6.08 19.78 -2.54
C SER A 5 5.64 19.15 -1.22
N GLU A 6 5.70 19.92 -0.13
CA GLU A 6 5.24 19.46 1.19
C GLU A 6 3.73 19.17 1.21
N LYS A 7 2.91 20.03 0.59
CA LYS A 7 1.47 19.79 0.46
C LYS A 7 1.15 18.55 -0.37
N SER A 8 1.92 18.29 -1.44
CA SER A 8 1.79 17.06 -2.23
C SER A 8 2.18 15.82 -1.43
N LEU A 9 3.28 15.87 -0.67
CA LEU A 9 3.72 14.77 0.20
C LEU A 9 2.66 14.42 1.26
N GLU A 10 2.13 15.42 1.97
CA GLU A 10 1.12 15.23 3.00
C GLU A 10 -0.18 14.66 2.41
N SER A 11 -0.62 15.20 1.27
CA SER A 11 -1.83 14.73 0.58
C SER A 11 -1.71 13.27 0.12
N VAL A 12 -0.56 12.88 -0.44
CA VAL A 12 -0.31 11.49 -0.85
C VAL A 12 -0.27 10.56 0.35
N THR A 13 0.39 10.99 1.45
CA THR A 13 0.46 10.22 2.69
C THR A 13 -0.93 9.99 3.27
N GLN A 14 -1.76 11.03 3.34
CA GLN A 14 -3.12 10.95 3.85
C GLN A 14 -4.01 10.06 2.97
N LEU A 15 -3.92 10.21 1.63
CA LEU A 15 -4.67 9.37 0.70
C LEU A 15 -4.29 7.89 0.86
N ALA A 16 -2.99 7.59 0.91
CA ALA A 16 -2.50 6.23 1.09
C ALA A 16 -2.95 5.63 2.43
N LEU A 17 -2.87 6.39 3.53
CA LEU A 17 -3.33 5.93 4.83
C LEU A 17 -4.84 5.66 4.85
N GLN A 18 -5.65 6.54 4.25
CA GLN A 18 -7.10 6.36 4.19
C GLN A 18 -7.45 5.10 3.40
N PHE A 19 -6.87 4.93 2.22
CA PHE A 19 -7.10 3.76 1.38
C PHE A 19 -6.66 2.46 2.08
N LEU A 20 -5.46 2.44 2.67
CA LEU A 20 -4.92 1.24 3.30
C LEU A 20 -5.62 0.89 4.60
N ALA A 21 -6.11 1.87 5.36
CA ALA A 21 -6.96 1.62 6.52
C ALA A 21 -8.26 0.92 6.12
N GLU A 22 -8.89 1.37 5.02
CA GLU A 22 -10.07 0.71 4.46
C GLU A 22 -9.72 -0.71 4.00
N ALA A 23 -8.64 -0.88 3.24
CA ALA A 23 -8.23 -2.20 2.73
C ALA A 23 -7.94 -3.22 3.85
N VAL A 24 -7.28 -2.78 4.93
CA VAL A 24 -7.04 -3.60 6.12
C VAL A 24 -8.34 -3.90 6.86
N GLY A 25 -9.27 -2.95 6.93
CA GLY A 25 -10.60 -3.15 7.54
C GLY A 25 -11.45 -4.21 6.84
N GLN A 26 -11.19 -4.47 5.55
CA GLN A 26 -11.86 -5.53 4.77
C GLN A 26 -11.19 -6.91 4.91
N CYS A 27 -10.06 -7.01 5.60
CA CYS A 27 -9.31 -8.26 5.73
C CYS A 27 -9.88 -9.17 6.83
N PRO A 28 -9.63 -10.50 6.74
CA PRO A 28 -10.03 -11.43 7.79
C PRO A 28 -9.43 -11.06 9.16
N ALA A 29 -10.20 -11.29 10.22
CA ALA A 29 -9.73 -11.09 11.60
C ALA A 29 -8.52 -11.99 11.91
N GLY A 30 -7.55 -11.48 12.65
CA GLY A 30 -6.35 -12.23 13.02
C GLY A 30 -5.20 -12.10 12.02
N LEU A 31 -5.38 -11.37 10.91
CA LEU A 31 -4.30 -11.02 9.98
C LEU A 31 -3.10 -10.41 10.71
N GLU A 32 -3.36 -9.58 11.73
CA GLU A 32 -2.36 -8.89 12.54
C GLU A 32 -1.47 -9.84 13.35
N LYS A 33 -1.89 -11.10 13.51
CA LYS A 33 -1.14 -12.15 14.22
C LYS A 33 -0.44 -13.12 13.27
N SER A 34 -0.65 -12.98 11.96
CA SER A 34 -0.09 -13.88 10.97
C SER A 34 1.43 -13.74 10.92
N THR A 35 2.12 -14.88 11.00
CA THR A 35 3.58 -14.99 10.76
C THR A 35 3.89 -15.67 9.42
N ASN A 36 2.85 -15.97 8.63
CA ASN A 36 3.04 -16.56 7.31
C ASN A 36 3.73 -15.53 6.40
N GLN A 37 4.90 -15.90 5.89
CA GLN A 37 5.72 -15.02 5.05
C GLN A 37 5.00 -14.58 3.78
N ASP A 38 4.22 -15.46 3.14
CA ASP A 38 3.50 -15.12 1.92
C ASP A 38 2.43 -14.04 2.19
N VAL A 39 1.75 -14.14 3.34
CA VAL A 39 0.80 -13.14 3.80
C VAL A 39 1.50 -11.81 4.07
N VAL A 40 2.62 -11.83 4.80
CA VAL A 40 3.38 -10.62 5.12
C VAL A 40 3.88 -9.93 3.85
N PHE A 41 4.47 -10.68 2.92
CA PHE A 41 4.95 -10.14 1.64
C PHE A 41 3.82 -9.64 0.75
N ALA A 42 2.67 -10.31 0.74
CA ALA A 42 1.51 -9.85 -0.01
C ALA A 42 0.98 -8.52 0.53
N VAL A 43 0.83 -8.39 1.86
CA VAL A 43 0.37 -7.15 2.51
C VAL A 43 1.34 -6.01 2.24
N VAL A 44 2.63 -6.20 2.51
CA VAL A 44 3.61 -5.12 2.33
C VAL A 44 3.79 -4.77 0.85
N GLY A 45 3.78 -5.76 -0.05
CA GLY A 45 3.82 -5.54 -1.49
C GLY A 45 2.63 -4.73 -1.99
N PHE A 46 1.43 -5.05 -1.53
CA PHE A 46 0.21 -4.29 -1.85
C PHE A 46 0.31 -2.84 -1.38
N GLN A 47 0.71 -2.63 -0.13
CA GLN A 47 0.87 -1.29 0.46
C GLN A 47 1.92 -0.47 -0.30
N TYR A 48 3.07 -1.08 -0.62
CA TYR A 48 4.12 -0.46 -1.41
C TYR A 48 3.62 -0.01 -2.78
N GLY A 49 2.92 -0.89 -3.51
CA GLY A 49 2.38 -0.57 -4.83
C GLY A 49 1.33 0.56 -4.80
N ALA A 50 0.50 0.57 -3.76
CA ALA A 50 -0.47 1.64 -3.53
C ALA A 50 0.23 2.99 -3.32
N VAL A 51 1.20 3.07 -2.40
CA VAL A 51 1.93 4.31 -2.14
C VAL A 51 2.68 4.79 -3.38
N GLN A 52 3.39 3.89 -4.06
CA GLN A 52 4.12 4.21 -5.28
C GLN A 52 3.22 4.82 -6.35
N SER A 53 2.03 4.24 -6.55
CA SER A 53 1.07 4.71 -7.56
C SER A 53 0.43 6.04 -7.20
N ALA A 54 0.08 6.25 -5.93
CA ALA A 54 -0.43 7.54 -5.46
C ALA A 54 0.61 8.66 -5.62
N ALA A 55 1.87 8.37 -5.30
CA ALA A 55 2.95 9.33 -5.46
C ALA A 55 3.25 9.64 -6.94
N TYR A 56 3.21 8.62 -7.81
CA TYR A 56 3.37 8.81 -9.25
C TYR A 56 2.29 9.73 -9.84
N VAL A 57 1.02 9.51 -9.47
CA VAL A 57 -0.11 10.37 -9.90
C VAL A 57 0.05 11.81 -9.41
N ALA A 58 0.62 12.00 -8.22
CA ALA A 58 0.91 13.31 -7.66
C ALA A 58 2.19 13.97 -8.24
N GLY A 59 2.91 13.31 -9.15
CA GLY A 59 4.12 13.83 -9.78
C GLY A 59 5.33 13.89 -8.84
N LEU A 60 5.35 13.07 -7.78
CA LEU A 60 6.46 13.01 -6.83
C LEU A 60 7.64 12.20 -7.38
N GLY A 61 8.85 12.61 -6.98
CA GLY A 61 10.10 11.95 -7.36
C GLY A 61 10.34 10.62 -6.62
N ALA A 62 11.36 9.89 -7.07
CA ALA A 62 11.69 8.57 -6.53
C ALA A 62 12.07 8.58 -5.03
N ASP A 63 12.78 9.62 -4.60
CA ASP A 63 13.25 9.76 -3.23
C ASP A 63 12.10 10.13 -2.29
N ASP A 64 11.19 10.97 -2.75
CA ASP A 64 10.00 11.42 -2.01
C ASP A 64 9.05 10.25 -1.70
N TRP A 65 8.69 9.45 -2.72
CA TRP A 65 7.73 8.37 -2.51
C TRP A 65 8.31 7.23 -1.65
N ASN A 66 9.62 6.97 -1.71
CA ASN A 66 10.27 5.99 -0.83
C ASN A 66 10.14 6.38 0.65
N SER A 67 10.31 7.67 0.96
CA SER A 67 10.09 8.19 2.32
C SER A 67 8.64 8.00 2.76
N ILE A 68 7.68 8.32 1.89
CA ILE A 68 6.25 8.11 2.17
C ILE A 68 5.95 6.62 2.40
N ALA A 69 6.48 5.73 1.56
CA ALA A 69 6.26 4.29 1.70
C ALA A 69 6.73 3.79 3.07
N GLY A 70 7.90 4.26 3.53
CA GLY A 70 8.42 3.96 4.87
C GLY A 70 7.47 4.41 5.98
N GLU A 71 7.02 5.67 5.94
CA GLU A 71 6.10 6.21 6.94
C GLU A 71 4.76 5.47 6.96
N VAL A 72 4.13 5.33 5.79
CA VAL A 72 2.80 4.72 5.66
C VAL A 72 2.80 3.27 6.10
N ILE A 73 3.78 2.47 5.64
CA ILE A 73 3.90 1.05 5.97
C ILE A 73 4.22 0.86 7.46
N ALA A 74 5.10 1.69 8.04
CA ALA A 74 5.37 1.64 9.47
C ALA A 74 4.11 1.92 10.28
N ARG A 75 3.37 2.98 9.91
CA ARG A 75 2.19 3.43 10.64
C ARG A 75 1.02 2.45 10.55
N ILE A 76 0.73 1.94 9.35
CA ILE A 76 -0.43 1.05 9.14
C ILE A 76 -0.23 -0.33 9.79
N ASN A 77 1.01 -0.83 9.82
CA ASN A 77 1.31 -2.15 10.38
C ASN A 77 1.83 -2.12 11.82
N GLY A 78 2.07 -0.93 12.39
CA GLY A 78 2.71 -0.80 13.71
C GLY A 78 4.16 -1.34 13.72
N MET A 79 4.87 -1.24 12.60
CA MET A 79 6.23 -1.77 12.44
C MET A 79 7.30 -0.73 12.80
N GLU A 80 8.41 -1.20 13.36
CA GLU A 80 9.60 -0.38 13.54
C GLU A 80 10.24 0.00 12.19
N GLN A 81 10.78 1.21 12.10
CA GLN A 81 11.39 1.73 10.87
C GLN A 81 12.53 0.87 10.33
N ALA A 82 13.30 0.23 11.22
CA ALA A 82 14.37 -0.69 10.81
C ALA A 82 13.82 -1.92 10.05
N MET A 83 12.68 -2.45 10.49
CA MET A 83 12.02 -3.58 9.83
C MET A 83 11.40 -3.15 8.49
N VAL A 84 10.73 -2.00 8.47
CA VAL A 84 10.18 -1.46 7.21
C VAL A 84 11.27 -1.21 6.17
N THR A 85 12.42 -0.68 6.59
CA THR A 85 13.58 -0.48 5.71
C THR A 85 14.05 -1.79 5.07
N GLN A 86 14.05 -2.90 5.82
CA GLN A 86 14.41 -4.21 5.28
C GLN A 86 13.42 -4.67 4.21
N PHE A 87 12.11 -4.55 4.45
CA PHE A 87 11.10 -4.87 3.45
C PHE A 87 11.22 -3.97 2.21
N LEU A 88 11.34 -2.66 2.40
CA LEU A 88 11.46 -1.71 1.30
C LEU A 88 12.70 -1.95 0.44
N SER A 89 13.79 -2.47 1.03
CA SER A 89 15.00 -2.80 0.27
C SER A 89 14.78 -3.87 -0.80
N VAL A 90 13.80 -4.77 -0.61
CA VAL A 90 13.51 -5.86 -1.56
C VAL A 90 12.35 -5.55 -2.51
N MET A 91 11.48 -4.59 -2.18
CA MET A 91 10.31 -4.24 -3.00
C MET A 91 10.65 -3.81 -4.43
N PRO A 92 11.69 -3.01 -4.72
CA PRO A 92 12.06 -2.66 -6.09
C PRO A 92 12.42 -3.88 -6.96
N MET A 93 13.03 -4.90 -6.35
CA MET A 93 13.33 -6.15 -7.04
C MET A 93 12.04 -6.93 -7.34
N LEU A 94 11.12 -7.01 -6.37
CA LEU A 94 9.82 -7.67 -6.55
C LEU A 94 8.96 -6.95 -7.60
N ALA A 95 8.96 -5.61 -7.62
CA ALA A 95 8.27 -4.81 -8.61
C ALA A 95 8.79 -5.09 -10.03
N ARG A 96 10.11 -5.20 -10.21
CA ARG A 96 10.73 -5.57 -11.51
C ARG A 96 10.39 -7.00 -11.95
N LYS A 97 10.06 -7.88 -11.01
CA LYS A 97 9.60 -9.25 -11.28
C LYS A 97 8.07 -9.35 -11.41
N GLU A 98 7.38 -8.21 -11.49
CA GLU A 98 5.92 -8.14 -11.61
C GLU A 98 5.21 -8.91 -10.49
N TYR A 99 5.75 -8.86 -9.26
CA TYR A 99 5.14 -9.49 -8.11
C TYR A 99 3.69 -8.97 -7.94
N PRO A 100 2.66 -9.83 -8.11
CA PRO A 100 1.30 -9.36 -8.36
C PRO A 100 0.72 -8.41 -7.31
N PRO A 101 0.92 -8.63 -5.99
CA PRO A 101 0.37 -7.73 -4.97
C PRO A 101 0.75 -6.27 -5.17
N ILE A 102 1.95 -5.97 -5.68
CA ILE A 102 2.39 -4.60 -5.96
C ILE A 102 1.52 -3.96 -7.04
N GLY A 103 1.33 -4.65 -8.17
CA GLY A 103 0.49 -4.16 -9.25
C GLY A 103 -0.97 -4.00 -8.83
N ILE A 104 -1.49 -4.96 -8.07
CA ILE A 104 -2.87 -4.94 -7.58
C ILE A 104 -3.08 -3.75 -6.62
N GLY A 105 -2.17 -3.53 -5.67
CA GLY A 105 -2.24 -2.40 -4.74
C GLY A 105 -2.20 -1.05 -5.47
N GLY A 106 -1.33 -0.93 -6.48
CA GLY A 106 -1.26 0.26 -7.32
C GLY A 106 -2.54 0.55 -8.10
N GLN A 107 -3.15 -0.48 -8.69
CA GLN A 107 -4.43 -0.32 -9.38
C GLN A 107 -5.59 -0.02 -8.41
N ALA A 108 -5.59 -0.64 -7.24
CA ALA A 108 -6.64 -0.51 -6.25
C ALA A 108 -6.73 0.92 -5.70
N ILE A 109 -5.61 1.57 -5.37
CA ILE A 109 -5.63 2.96 -4.89
C ILE A 109 -6.09 3.95 -5.99
N ILE A 110 -5.71 3.69 -7.25
CA ILE A 110 -6.17 4.52 -8.38
C ILE A 110 -7.68 4.39 -8.55
N ARG A 111 -8.23 3.17 -8.46
CA ARG A 111 -9.68 2.95 -8.51
C ARG A 111 -10.39 3.59 -7.32
N PHE A 112 -9.84 3.46 -6.11
CA PHE A 112 -10.39 4.07 -4.90
C PHE A 112 -10.47 5.59 -5.03
N TYR A 113 -9.43 6.23 -5.56
CA TYR A 113 -9.40 7.69 -5.73
C TYR A 113 -10.40 8.18 -6.79
N ASN A 114 -10.57 7.41 -7.88
CA ASN A 114 -11.47 7.78 -8.98
C ASN A 114 -12.92 7.28 -8.80
N ALA A 115 -13.22 6.62 -7.69
CA ALA A 115 -14.56 6.10 -7.39
C ALA A 115 -15.57 7.24 -7.22
N ALA A 116 -16.70 7.13 -7.91
CA ALA A 116 -17.82 8.06 -7.84
C ALA A 116 -18.75 7.77 -6.65
N THR A 117 -18.70 6.55 -6.10
CA THR A 117 -19.53 6.12 -4.98
C THR A 117 -18.71 5.46 -3.87
N ASP A 118 -19.27 5.41 -2.67
CA ASP A 118 -18.62 4.70 -1.55
C ASP A 118 -18.58 3.19 -1.79
N GLU A 119 -19.57 2.61 -2.49
CA GLU A 119 -19.56 1.19 -2.87
C GLU A 119 -18.37 0.84 -3.78
N GLU A 120 -18.05 1.71 -4.75
CA GLU A 120 -16.87 1.56 -5.61
C GLU A 120 -15.56 1.67 -4.81
N LYS A 121 -15.50 2.54 -3.80
CA LYS A 121 -14.35 2.64 -2.88
C LYS A 121 -14.16 1.36 -2.07
N LEU A 122 -15.24 0.84 -1.48
CA LEU A 122 -15.21 -0.42 -0.71
C LEU A 122 -14.75 -1.57 -1.60
N THR A 123 -15.27 -1.64 -2.83
CA THR A 123 -14.88 -2.66 -3.81
C THR A 123 -13.40 -2.57 -4.17
N ALA A 124 -12.86 -1.36 -4.37
CA ALA A 124 -11.45 -1.17 -4.65
C ALA A 124 -10.57 -1.62 -3.46
N ALA A 125 -10.95 -1.25 -2.24
CA ALA A 125 -10.24 -1.59 -1.00
C ALA A 125 -10.28 -3.11 -0.68
N ALA A 126 -11.33 -3.81 -1.09
CA ALA A 126 -11.46 -5.27 -0.88
C ALA A 126 -10.41 -6.11 -1.62
N SER A 127 -9.66 -5.52 -2.55
CA SER A 127 -8.63 -6.22 -3.35
C SER A 127 -7.57 -6.93 -2.49
N LEU A 128 -7.20 -6.37 -1.34
CA LEU A 128 -6.25 -7.01 -0.43
C LEU A 128 -6.84 -8.28 0.20
N SER A 129 -8.08 -8.22 0.65
CA SER A 129 -8.79 -9.36 1.25
C SER A 129 -8.86 -10.55 0.27
N GLU A 130 -9.09 -10.25 -1.01
CA GLU A 130 -9.11 -11.27 -2.07
C GLU A 130 -7.73 -11.92 -2.31
N ILE A 131 -6.64 -11.14 -2.27
CA ILE A 131 -5.28 -11.71 -2.33
C ILE A 131 -5.05 -12.68 -1.17
N LEU A 132 -5.44 -12.28 0.04
CA LEU A 132 -5.22 -13.08 1.25
C LEU A 132 -6.04 -14.37 1.23
N ARG A 133 -7.29 -14.32 0.75
CA ARG A 133 -8.13 -15.51 0.54
C ARG A 133 -7.45 -16.52 -0.39
N GLN A 134 -6.86 -16.05 -1.49
CA GLN A 134 -6.15 -16.91 -2.45
C GLN A 134 -4.86 -17.54 -1.89
N ILE A 135 -4.26 -16.94 -0.85
CA ILE A 135 -3.10 -17.50 -0.17
C ILE A 135 -3.53 -18.59 0.83
N ASP A 136 -4.63 -18.35 1.56
CA ASP A 136 -5.18 -19.30 2.54
C ASP A 136 -5.75 -20.58 1.89
N GLU A 137 -6.23 -20.48 0.65
CA GLU A 137 -6.77 -21.60 -0.13
C GLU A 137 -5.69 -22.49 -0.79
N ARG A 138 -4.40 -22.21 -0.58
CA ARG A 138 -3.27 -22.98 -1.12
C ARG A 138 -2.67 -23.93 -0.09
#